data_AF-W4V3P4-F1
#
_entry.id   AF-W4V3P4-F1
#
_cell.length_a   1.000
_cell.length_b   1.000
_cell.length_c   1.000
_cell.angle_alpha   90.00
_cell.angle_beta   90.00
_cell.angle_gamma   90.00
#
_symmetry.space_group_name_H-M   'P 1'
#
loop_
_entity.id
_entity.type
_entity.pdbx_description
1 polymer ?
#
loop_
_entity_poly.entity_id
_entity_poly.type
_entity_poly.pdbx_seq_one_letter_code
_entity_poly.pdbx_strand_id
1 'polypeptide(L)'
;MLTQAAAEGHTFVEEEKLKEQTSKLLSINIESIEDALVSLVLKKSVYVERNDDTSRIYLSSFYNAELGVCKKLVELSQVRFSGNIGDFEERIKRVQKKEGIILADKQKEAIREAMINGVLVITGGPGTGKTTIIKSIISLLESEGYEFALAAPTGRAAKRMSELRAMKQRPFTGSLKSDIRQMRTRLCL
;
A
#
# COMPACT_ATOMS: atom_id res chain seq x y z
N MET A 1 -22.93 14.85 -3.13
CA MET A 1 -22.69 14.13 -1.86
C MET A 1 -21.56 13.11 -1.97
N LEU A 2 -21.75 11.93 -2.60
CA LEU A 2 -20.68 10.91 -2.66
C LEU A 2 -19.36 11.42 -3.27
N THR A 3 -19.42 12.15 -4.37
CA THR A 3 -18.23 12.75 -4.99
C THR A 3 -17.54 13.78 -4.10
N GLN A 4 -18.32 14.51 -3.29
CA GLN A 4 -17.78 15.48 -2.33
C GLN A 4 -17.09 14.76 -1.17
N ALA A 5 -17.75 13.75 -0.60
CA ALA A 5 -17.15 12.92 0.46
C ALA A 5 -15.84 12.27 -0.02
N ALA A 6 -15.79 11.82 -1.29
CA ALA A 6 -14.58 11.31 -1.90
C ALA A 6 -13.47 12.35 -2.02
N ALA A 7 -13.80 13.61 -2.34
CA ALA A 7 -12.84 14.72 -2.37
C ALA A 7 -12.29 15.05 -0.97
N GLU A 8 -13.06 14.77 0.08
CA GLU A 8 -12.65 14.91 1.48
C GLU A 8 -11.87 13.68 2.00
N GLY A 9 -11.68 12.65 1.16
CA GLY A 9 -10.89 11.46 1.47
C GLY A 9 -11.70 10.25 1.95
N HIS A 10 -13.03 10.33 1.98
CA HIS A 10 -13.89 9.20 2.33
C HIS A 10 -14.02 8.20 1.18
N THR A 11 -13.95 6.91 1.48
CA THR A 11 -14.14 5.84 0.47
C THR A 11 -15.62 5.44 0.35
N PHE A 12 -16.38 5.60 1.41
CA PHE A 12 -17.82 5.38 1.47
C PHE A 12 -18.51 6.44 2.35
N VAL A 13 -19.84 6.47 2.28
CA VAL A 13 -20.70 7.20 3.22
C VAL A 13 -21.76 6.25 3.75
N GLU A 14 -22.07 6.32 5.04
CA GLU A 14 -23.18 5.57 5.62
C GLU A 14 -24.51 6.01 5.00
N GLU A 15 -25.38 5.04 4.71
CA GLU A 15 -26.63 5.25 3.99
C GLU A 15 -27.55 6.25 4.71
N GLU A 16 -27.69 6.13 6.04
CA GLU A 16 -28.52 7.04 6.84
C GLU A 16 -28.01 8.48 6.76
N LYS A 17 -26.70 8.69 6.97
CA LYS A 17 -26.06 10.00 6.87
C LYS A 17 -26.19 10.58 5.46
N LEU A 18 -26.04 9.75 4.42
CA LEU A 18 -26.20 10.18 3.04
C LEU A 18 -27.63 10.64 2.77
N LYS A 19 -28.63 9.88 3.21
CA LYS A 19 -30.05 10.22 3.05
C LYS A 19 -30.38 11.52 3.78
N GLU A 20 -29.99 11.64 5.03
CA GLU A 20 -30.26 12.84 5.85
C GLU A 20 -29.64 14.09 5.22
N GLN A 21 -28.35 14.04 4.85
CA GLN A 21 -27.66 15.18 4.28
C GLN A 21 -28.18 15.54 2.88
N THR A 22 -28.51 14.54 2.05
CA THR A 22 -29.06 14.77 0.70
C THR A 22 -30.47 15.36 0.78
N SER A 23 -31.30 14.86 1.70
CA SER A 23 -32.64 15.38 1.96
C SER A 23 -32.59 16.85 2.38
N LYS A 24 -31.69 17.21 3.31
CA LYS A 24 -31.49 18.60 3.73
C LYS A 24 -30.97 19.48 2.58
N LEU A 25 -30.01 18.99 1.81
CA LEU A 25 -29.37 19.77 0.74
C LEU A 25 -30.33 20.04 -0.43
N LEU A 26 -31.12 19.05 -0.84
CA LEU A 26 -32.01 19.13 -2.00
C LEU A 26 -33.46 19.49 -1.62
N SER A 27 -33.77 19.54 -0.32
CA SER A 27 -35.13 19.77 0.20
C SER A 27 -36.17 18.76 -0.33
N ILE A 28 -35.78 17.49 -0.42
CA ILE A 28 -36.63 16.37 -0.88
C ILE A 28 -36.82 15.32 0.21
N ASN A 29 -37.87 14.50 0.09
CA ASN A 29 -38.11 13.40 1.01
C ASN A 29 -37.08 12.26 0.84
N ILE A 30 -36.93 11.45 1.88
CA ILE A 30 -35.99 10.31 1.89
C ILE A 30 -36.41 9.23 0.88
N GLU A 31 -37.71 9.00 0.68
CA GLU A 31 -38.23 8.01 -0.27
C GLU A 31 -37.75 8.28 -1.72
N SER A 32 -37.78 9.54 -2.17
CA SER A 32 -37.25 9.89 -3.51
C SER A 32 -35.74 9.64 -3.64
N ILE A 33 -35.00 9.72 -2.53
CA ILE A 33 -33.56 9.43 -2.50
C ILE A 33 -33.34 7.92 -2.60
N GLU A 34 -34.17 7.11 -1.96
CA GLU A 34 -34.10 5.64 -2.05
C GLU A 34 -34.33 5.16 -3.49
N ASP A 35 -35.35 5.68 -4.17
CA ASP A 35 -35.62 5.36 -5.57
C ASP A 35 -34.44 5.75 -6.48
N ALA A 36 -33.86 6.92 -6.24
CA ALA A 36 -32.68 7.38 -6.96
C ALA A 36 -31.46 6.48 -6.70
N LEU A 37 -31.24 6.03 -5.45
CA LEU A 37 -30.18 5.10 -5.09
C LEU A 37 -30.35 3.76 -5.80
N VAL A 38 -31.56 3.20 -5.84
CA VAL A 38 -31.86 1.97 -6.59
C VAL A 38 -31.48 2.14 -8.06
N SER A 39 -31.87 3.27 -8.68
CA SER A 39 -31.49 3.57 -10.07
C SER A 39 -29.96 3.62 -10.27
N LEU A 40 -29.23 4.22 -9.34
CA LEU A 40 -27.77 4.33 -9.40
C LEU A 40 -27.06 2.98 -9.20
N VAL A 41 -27.60 2.10 -8.36
CA VAL A 41 -27.11 0.73 -8.17
C VAL A 41 -27.32 -0.07 -9.46
N LEU A 42 -28.51 0.00 -10.06
CA LEU A 42 -28.81 -0.68 -11.33
C LEU A 42 -27.88 -0.21 -12.46
N LYS A 43 -27.55 1.10 -12.48
CA LYS A 43 -26.58 1.70 -13.40
C LYS A 43 -25.12 1.40 -13.05
N LYS A 44 -24.85 0.64 -11.98
CA LYS A 44 -23.49 0.35 -11.46
C LYS A 44 -22.65 1.60 -11.26
N SER A 45 -23.30 2.70 -10.87
CA SER A 45 -22.64 3.97 -10.54
C SER A 45 -22.26 3.99 -9.06
N VAL A 46 -23.04 3.31 -8.22
CA VAL A 46 -22.77 3.13 -6.79
C VAL A 46 -22.87 1.66 -6.39
N TYR A 47 -22.18 1.27 -5.33
CA TYR A 47 -22.35 -0.01 -4.65
C TYR A 47 -22.87 0.22 -3.24
N VAL A 48 -23.76 -0.66 -2.78
CA VAL A 48 -24.28 -0.66 -1.42
C VAL A 48 -23.79 -1.93 -0.74
N GLU A 49 -23.03 -1.78 0.33
CA GLU A 49 -22.60 -2.88 1.20
C GLU A 49 -23.43 -2.83 2.48
N ARG A 50 -24.05 -3.95 2.83
CA ARG A 50 -24.89 -4.07 4.03
C ARG A 50 -24.22 -5.02 5.01
N ASN A 51 -23.95 -4.53 6.22
CA ASN A 51 -23.54 -5.33 7.37
C ASN A 51 -24.70 -5.35 8.38
N ASP A 52 -24.59 -6.16 9.43
CA ASP A 52 -25.69 -6.39 10.39
C ASP A 52 -26.22 -5.11 11.03
N ASP A 53 -25.37 -4.09 11.26
CA ASP A 53 -25.74 -2.84 11.94
C ASP A 53 -25.79 -1.60 11.04
N THR A 54 -25.16 -1.63 9.85
CA THR A 54 -25.02 -0.42 9.01
C THR A 54 -24.97 -0.74 7.51
N SER A 55 -25.46 0.20 6.71
CA SER A 55 -25.33 0.16 5.24
C SER A 55 -24.41 1.28 4.77
N ARG A 56 -23.50 0.93 3.85
CA ARG A 56 -22.46 1.81 3.31
C ARG A 56 -22.63 1.96 1.81
N ILE A 57 -22.54 3.19 1.33
CA ILE A 57 -22.67 3.53 -0.09
C ILE A 57 -21.32 4.00 -0.62
N TYR A 58 -20.86 3.33 -1.66
CA TYR A 58 -19.58 3.59 -2.33
C TYR A 58 -19.82 4.15 -3.73
N LEU A 59 -18.94 5.03 -4.18
CA LEU A 59 -18.76 5.24 -5.62
C LEU A 59 -18.13 3.99 -6.23
N SER A 60 -18.61 3.57 -7.40
CA SER A 60 -18.14 2.33 -8.03
C SER A 60 -16.65 2.33 -8.33
N SER A 61 -16.06 3.47 -8.65
CA SER A 61 -14.60 3.59 -8.84
C SER A 61 -13.83 3.28 -7.55
N PHE A 62 -14.29 3.78 -6.40
CA PHE A 62 -13.66 3.58 -5.10
C PHE A 62 -13.86 2.16 -4.58
N TYR A 63 -15.07 1.61 -4.70
CA TYR A 63 -15.34 0.22 -4.35
C TYR A 63 -14.45 -0.76 -5.13
N ASN A 64 -14.37 -0.58 -6.46
CA ASN A 64 -13.51 -1.42 -7.29
C ASN A 64 -12.02 -1.22 -7.00
N ALA A 65 -11.59 0.01 -6.67
CA ALA A 65 -10.22 0.28 -6.27
C ALA A 65 -9.87 -0.44 -4.97
N GLU A 66 -10.73 -0.39 -3.96
CA GLU A 66 -10.56 -1.06 -2.67
C GLU A 66 -10.49 -2.58 -2.84
N LEU A 67 -11.45 -3.17 -3.57
CA LEU A 67 -11.41 -4.60 -3.91
C LEU A 67 -10.13 -4.97 -4.68
N GLY A 68 -9.68 -4.11 -5.59
CA GLY A 68 -8.43 -4.30 -6.32
C GLY A 68 -7.21 -4.34 -5.40
N VAL A 69 -7.13 -3.43 -4.44
CA VAL A 69 -6.08 -3.39 -3.42
C VAL A 69 -6.12 -4.64 -2.55
N CYS A 70 -7.29 -5.01 -2.02
CA CYS A 70 -7.46 -6.20 -1.19
C CYS A 70 -7.02 -7.48 -1.92
N LYS A 71 -7.52 -7.69 -3.14
CA LYS A 71 -7.12 -8.84 -3.98
C LYS A 71 -5.61 -8.87 -4.16
N LYS A 72 -5.01 -7.72 -4.48
CA LYS A 72 -3.57 -7.68 -4.74
C LYS A 72 -2.73 -7.94 -3.50
N LEU A 73 -3.15 -7.45 -2.34
CA LEU A 73 -2.49 -7.71 -1.06
C LEU A 73 -2.55 -9.20 -0.69
N VAL A 74 -3.71 -9.85 -0.90
CA VAL A 74 -3.85 -11.30 -0.68
C VAL A 74 -2.96 -12.09 -1.64
N GLU A 75 -2.92 -11.73 -2.92
CA GLU A 75 -2.00 -12.37 -3.87
C GLU A 75 -0.55 -12.22 -3.44
N LEU A 76 -0.13 -11.03 -3.00
CA LEU A 76 1.25 -10.78 -2.57
C LEU A 76 1.61 -11.48 -1.26
N SER A 77 0.66 -11.60 -0.32
CA SER A 77 0.91 -12.28 0.96
C SER A 77 1.09 -13.79 0.82
N GLN A 78 0.54 -14.37 -0.25
CA GLN A 78 0.72 -15.79 -0.57
C GLN A 78 2.04 -16.08 -1.30
N VAL A 79 2.71 -15.06 -1.85
CA VAL A 79 4.01 -15.23 -2.51
C VAL A 79 5.09 -15.44 -1.46
N ARG A 80 5.88 -16.50 -1.63
CA ARG A 80 7.14 -16.71 -0.91
C ARG A 80 8.26 -16.07 -1.73
N PHE A 81 9.00 -15.15 -1.12
CA PHE A 81 10.23 -14.65 -1.72
C PHE A 81 11.35 -15.64 -1.45
N SER A 82 12.10 -16.03 -2.48
CA SER A 82 13.17 -17.03 -2.37
C SER A 82 14.52 -16.37 -2.10
N GLY A 83 14.56 -15.39 -1.19
CA GLY A 83 15.81 -14.79 -0.75
C GLY A 83 16.65 -15.78 0.05
N ASN A 84 17.98 -15.67 -0.03
CA ASN A 84 18.85 -16.56 0.70
C ASN A 84 18.76 -16.26 2.21
N ILE A 85 18.28 -17.23 2.99
CA ILE A 85 18.28 -17.16 4.46
C ILE A 85 19.38 -18.01 5.11
N GLY A 86 20.19 -18.69 4.31
CA GLY A 86 21.40 -19.37 4.75
C GLY A 86 22.40 -18.35 5.30
N ASP A 87 23.04 -18.72 6.41
CA ASP A 87 24.02 -17.90 7.12
C ASP A 87 23.54 -16.47 7.43
N PHE A 88 22.22 -16.28 7.60
CA PHE A 88 21.60 -14.96 7.77
C PHE A 88 22.29 -14.13 8.86
N GLU A 89 22.61 -14.74 10.00
CA GLU A 89 23.31 -14.07 11.10
C GLU A 89 24.70 -13.56 10.71
N GLU A 90 25.48 -14.34 9.96
CA GLU A 90 26.78 -13.89 9.48
C GLU A 90 26.66 -12.75 8.47
N ARG A 91 25.67 -12.84 7.58
CA ARG A 91 25.42 -11.83 6.56
C ARG A 91 24.96 -10.52 7.20
N ILE A 92 24.10 -10.58 8.21
CA ILE A 92 23.71 -9.42 9.01
C ILE A 92 24.92 -8.84 9.77
N LYS A 93 25.81 -9.67 10.33
CA LYS A 93 27.07 -9.17 10.93
C LYS A 93 27.93 -8.42 9.92
N ARG A 94 28.04 -8.89 8.67
CA ARG A 94 28.76 -8.19 7.59
C ARG A 94 28.09 -6.85 7.27
N VAL A 95 26.76 -6.80 7.19
CA VAL A 95 26.00 -5.54 6.98
C VAL A 95 26.22 -4.56 8.13
N GLN A 96 26.11 -5.02 9.39
CA GLN A 96 26.36 -4.20 10.57
C GLN A 96 27.77 -3.60 10.58
N LYS A 97 28.79 -4.41 10.24
CA LYS A 97 30.18 -3.96 10.15
C LYS A 97 30.40 -2.95 9.01
N LYS A 98 29.84 -3.22 7.83
CA LYS A 98 29.96 -2.35 6.64
C LYS A 98 29.33 -0.97 6.89
N GLU A 99 28.15 -0.95 7.50
CA GLU A 99 27.38 0.27 7.71
C GLU A 99 27.71 0.97 9.05
N GLY A 100 28.50 0.34 9.93
CA GLY A 100 28.83 0.87 11.25
C GLY A 100 27.62 0.98 12.19
N ILE A 101 26.67 0.04 12.08
CA ILE A 101 25.41 0.03 12.84
C ILE A 101 25.28 -1.23 13.70
N ILE A 102 24.43 -1.17 14.72
CA ILE A 102 23.97 -2.34 15.48
C ILE A 102 22.45 -2.43 15.30
N LEU A 103 21.97 -3.56 14.81
CA LEU A 103 20.56 -3.82 14.56
C LEU A 103 19.94 -4.49 15.79
N ALA A 104 18.83 -3.92 16.26
CA ALA A 104 18.01 -4.56 17.29
C ALA A 104 17.34 -5.84 16.76
N ASP A 105 16.94 -6.73 17.66
CA ASP A 105 16.35 -8.03 17.27
C ASP A 105 15.12 -7.89 16.36
N LYS A 106 14.21 -6.95 16.67
CA LYS A 106 13.05 -6.68 15.81
C LYS A 106 13.43 -6.12 14.42
N GLN A 107 14.55 -5.41 14.32
CA GLN A 107 15.04 -4.94 13.01
C GLN A 107 15.59 -6.11 12.20
N LYS A 108 16.35 -7.02 12.84
CA LYS A 108 16.83 -8.25 12.20
C LYS A 108 15.67 -9.15 11.77
N GLU A 109 14.65 -9.29 12.60
CA GLU A 109 13.41 -10.00 12.27
C GLU A 109 12.74 -9.39 11.04
N ALA A 110 12.52 -8.07 11.00
CA ALA A 110 11.95 -7.40 9.83
C ALA A 110 12.78 -7.62 8.55
N ILE A 111 14.12 -7.57 8.65
CA ILE A 111 15.02 -7.86 7.52
C ILE A 111 14.87 -9.32 7.08
N ARG A 112 14.78 -10.27 8.01
CA ARG A 112 14.58 -11.70 7.71
C ARG A 112 13.24 -11.93 7.00
N GLU A 113 12.16 -11.36 7.51
CA GLU A 113 10.83 -11.46 6.94
C GLU A 113 10.76 -10.85 5.52
N ALA A 114 11.51 -9.77 5.27
CA ALA A 114 11.63 -9.19 3.93
C ALA A 114 12.28 -10.13 2.91
N MET A 115 13.12 -11.07 3.38
CA MET A 115 13.82 -12.03 2.51
C MET A 115 12.99 -13.28 2.20
N ILE A 116 11.85 -13.50 2.86
CA ILE A 116 11.03 -14.71 2.71
C ILE A 116 9.57 -14.47 2.31
N ASN A 117 9.04 -13.27 2.52
CA ASN A 117 7.65 -12.93 2.21
C ASN A 117 7.54 -12.05 0.97
N GLY A 118 6.45 -12.22 0.21
CA GLY A 118 6.16 -11.43 -0.99
C GLY A 118 5.66 -10.00 -0.71
N VAL A 119 5.29 -9.71 0.53
CA VAL A 119 4.97 -8.37 1.01
C VAL A 119 5.32 -8.26 2.50
N LEU A 120 5.88 -7.12 2.89
CA LEU A 120 6.17 -6.76 4.26
C LEU A 120 5.79 -5.30 4.49
N VAL A 121 5.11 -5.02 5.59
CA VAL A 121 4.79 -3.65 6.01
C VAL A 121 5.60 -3.31 7.26
N ILE A 122 6.44 -2.29 7.16
CA ILE A 122 7.27 -1.81 8.27
C ILE A 122 6.68 -0.51 8.80
N THR A 123 6.13 -0.55 10.01
CA THR A 123 5.56 0.62 10.68
C THR A 123 6.41 1.06 11.87
N GLY A 124 6.15 2.27 12.37
CA GLY A 124 6.81 2.81 13.56
C GLY A 124 6.90 4.32 13.55
N GLY A 125 7.07 4.93 14.73
CA GLY A 125 7.20 6.39 14.87
C GLY A 125 8.49 6.97 14.27
N PRO A 126 8.66 8.30 14.28
CA PRO A 126 9.93 8.94 13.92
C PRO A 126 11.09 8.37 14.75
N GLY A 127 12.25 8.17 14.12
CA GLY A 127 13.46 7.70 14.83
C GLY A 127 13.53 6.18 15.10
N THR A 128 12.52 5.38 14.76
CA THR A 128 12.53 3.91 15.01
C THR A 128 13.45 3.09 14.09
N GLY A 129 14.35 3.73 13.34
CA GLY A 129 15.32 3.03 12.49
C GLY A 129 14.76 2.33 11.25
N LYS A 130 13.56 2.71 10.77
CA LYS A 130 12.99 2.18 9.51
C LYS A 130 13.94 2.32 8.33
N THR A 131 14.60 3.48 8.20
CA THR A 131 15.60 3.73 7.15
C THR A 131 16.78 2.76 7.27
N THR A 132 17.19 2.41 8.49
CA THR A 132 18.25 1.43 8.74
C THR A 132 17.84 0.04 8.27
N ILE A 133 16.61 -0.39 8.56
CA ILE A 133 16.06 -1.66 8.06
C ILE A 133 16.10 -1.69 6.53
N ILE A 134 15.60 -0.63 5.89
CA ILE A 134 15.58 -0.50 4.43
C ILE A 134 16.98 -0.59 3.83
N LYS A 135 17.96 0.13 4.39
CA LYS A 135 19.37 0.07 3.96
C LYS A 135 19.93 -1.35 4.07
N SER A 136 19.65 -2.05 5.16
CA SER A 136 20.11 -3.42 5.37
C SER A 136 19.50 -4.40 4.36
N ILE A 137 18.19 -4.27 4.07
CA ILE A 137 17.53 -5.09 3.03
C ILE A 137 18.18 -4.82 1.66
N ILE A 138 18.37 -3.55 1.29
CA ILE A 138 19.03 -3.17 0.03
C ILE A 138 20.43 -3.81 -0.06
N SER A 139 21.24 -3.69 0.99
CA SER A 139 22.60 -4.25 1.03
C SER A 139 22.62 -5.77 0.86
N LEU A 140 21.64 -6.49 1.44
CA LEU A 140 21.50 -7.94 1.26
C LEU A 140 21.08 -8.30 -0.17
N LEU A 141 20.07 -7.62 -0.72
CA LEU A 141 19.61 -7.84 -2.09
C LEU A 141 20.72 -7.57 -3.12
N GLU A 142 21.50 -6.51 -2.95
CA GLU A 142 22.66 -6.20 -3.79
C GLU A 142 23.74 -7.29 -3.67
N SER A 143 24.03 -7.77 -2.46
CA SER A 143 25.02 -8.83 -2.23
C SER A 143 24.64 -10.17 -2.88
N GLU A 144 23.35 -10.41 -3.07
CA GLU A 144 22.82 -11.61 -3.72
C GLU A 144 22.57 -11.40 -5.23
N GLY A 145 22.84 -10.21 -5.77
CA GLY A 145 22.68 -9.92 -7.19
C GLY A 145 21.22 -9.75 -7.64
N TYR A 146 20.30 -9.44 -6.72
CA TYR A 146 18.91 -9.15 -7.08
C TYR A 146 18.76 -7.79 -7.73
N GLU A 147 17.90 -7.72 -8.74
CA GLU A 147 17.40 -6.46 -9.26
C GLU A 147 16.20 -5.99 -8.43
N PHE A 148 16.20 -4.70 -8.06
CA PHE A 148 15.13 -4.07 -7.31
C PHE A 148 14.96 -2.60 -7.71
N ALA A 149 13.74 -2.12 -7.51
CA ALA A 149 13.36 -0.73 -7.66
C ALA A 149 13.03 -0.14 -6.29
N LEU A 150 13.23 1.18 -6.15
CA LEU A 150 12.81 1.95 -4.99
C LEU A 150 11.77 2.96 -5.47
N ALA A 151 10.64 3.04 -4.78
CA ALA A 151 9.57 3.96 -5.10
C ALA A 151 9.19 4.77 -3.86
N ALA A 152 8.65 5.96 -4.05
CA ALA A 152 8.06 6.74 -2.97
C ALA A 152 6.95 7.63 -3.54
N PRO A 153 5.89 7.93 -2.77
CA PRO A 153 4.74 8.69 -3.28
C PRO A 153 5.05 10.17 -3.55
N THR A 154 6.13 10.71 -2.97
CA THR A 154 6.53 12.11 -3.14
C THR A 154 7.99 12.25 -3.54
N GLY A 155 8.31 13.27 -4.34
CA GLY A 155 9.68 13.52 -4.81
C GLY A 155 10.69 13.77 -3.68
N ARG A 156 10.27 14.40 -2.57
CA ARG A 156 11.14 14.60 -1.40
C ARG A 156 11.50 13.28 -0.71
N ALA A 157 10.54 12.37 -0.56
CA ALA A 157 10.79 11.03 -0.02
C ALA A 157 11.66 10.20 -0.97
N ALA A 158 11.38 10.27 -2.28
CA ALA A 158 12.19 9.60 -3.31
C ALA A 158 13.66 10.08 -3.30
N LYS A 159 13.90 11.39 -3.10
CA LYS A 159 15.26 11.94 -2.98
C LYS A 159 16.00 11.35 -1.77
N ARG A 160 15.36 11.31 -0.60
CA ARG A 160 15.93 10.70 0.61
C ARG A 160 16.17 9.20 0.45
N MET A 161 15.30 8.47 -0.24
CA MET A 161 15.51 7.06 -0.55
C MET A 161 16.64 6.85 -1.56
N SER A 162 16.82 7.78 -2.49
CA SER A 162 17.94 7.73 -3.44
C SER A 162 19.28 7.92 -2.75
N GLU A 163 19.35 8.72 -1.69
CA GLU A 163 20.57 8.87 -0.87
C GLU A 163 20.98 7.57 -0.15
N LEU A 164 20.09 6.56 -0.11
CA LEU A 164 20.41 5.22 0.40
C LEU A 164 21.15 4.36 -0.64
N ARG A 165 21.19 4.77 -1.91
CA ARG A 165 21.81 4.05 -3.03
C ARG A 165 22.84 4.94 -3.73
N ALA A 166 24.01 4.40 -4.09
CA ALA A 166 25.02 5.17 -4.81
C ALA A 166 24.75 5.33 -6.34
N MET A 167 23.57 4.96 -6.88
CA MET A 167 23.27 5.05 -8.34
C MET A 167 21.79 5.27 -8.74
N LYS A 168 21.63 5.76 -9.99
CA LYS A 168 20.52 6.46 -10.69
C LYS A 168 19.06 5.96 -10.53
N GLN A 169 18.14 6.94 -10.62
CA GLN A 169 16.67 6.87 -10.47
C GLN A 169 15.89 6.34 -11.70
N ARG A 170 14.65 5.89 -11.43
CA ARG A 170 13.47 6.16 -12.30
C ARG A 170 12.33 6.75 -11.45
N PRO A 171 11.84 7.98 -11.73
CA PRO A 171 10.69 8.56 -11.05
C PRO A 171 9.37 7.85 -11.43
N PHE A 172 8.38 7.87 -10.53
CA PHE A 172 7.05 7.30 -10.76
C PHE A 172 6.24 8.18 -11.73
N THR A 173 6.31 7.88 -13.02
CA THR A 173 5.46 8.47 -14.06
C THR A 173 4.63 7.38 -14.74
N GLY A 174 3.47 7.03 -14.19
CA GLY A 174 2.32 6.40 -14.86
C GLY A 174 2.50 5.07 -15.63
N SER A 175 3.70 4.55 -15.82
CA SER A 175 4.02 3.49 -16.79
C SER A 175 4.73 2.32 -16.11
N LEU A 176 4.08 1.73 -15.10
CA LEU A 176 4.48 0.44 -14.53
C LEU A 176 3.60 -0.71 -15.05
N LYS A 177 2.79 -0.50 -16.10
CA LYS A 177 1.89 -1.55 -16.62
C LYS A 177 2.60 -2.63 -17.44
N SER A 178 3.72 -2.32 -18.11
CA SER A 178 4.45 -3.28 -18.96
C SER A 178 5.56 -4.05 -18.23
N ASP A 179 6.26 -3.41 -17.29
CA ASP A 179 7.54 -3.92 -16.79
C ASP A 179 7.42 -4.67 -15.45
N ILE A 180 6.28 -4.55 -14.75
CA ILE A 180 5.98 -5.32 -13.52
C ILE A 180 5.94 -6.85 -13.79
N ARG A 181 5.75 -7.27 -15.05
CA ARG A 181 5.78 -8.68 -15.45
C ARG A 181 7.19 -9.25 -15.62
N GLN A 182 8.22 -8.41 -15.76
CA GLN A 182 9.60 -8.85 -16.02
C GLN A 182 10.55 -8.71 -14.81
N MET A 183 10.22 -7.90 -13.80
CA MET A 183 11.03 -7.81 -12.58
C MET A 183 10.81 -9.02 -11.66
N ARG A 184 11.88 -9.81 -11.48
CA ARG A 184 11.92 -11.02 -10.63
C ARG A 184 11.73 -10.76 -9.13
N THR A 185 11.75 -9.50 -8.69
CA THR A 185 11.68 -9.16 -7.26
C THR A 185 10.92 -7.87 -7.03
N ARG A 186 9.81 -7.95 -6.29
CA ARG A 186 8.98 -6.80 -5.90
C ARG A 186 9.33 -6.38 -4.49
N LEU A 187 10.18 -5.37 -4.34
CA LEU A 187 10.28 -4.62 -3.09
C LEU A 187 9.77 -3.21 -3.36
N CYS A 188 8.47 -2.98 -3.17
CA CYS A 188 7.95 -1.62 -3.01
C CYS A 188 8.03 -1.30 -1.52
N LEU A 189 8.90 -0.36 -1.17
CA LEU A 189 8.92 0.32 0.13
C LEU A 189 8.15 1.64 0.04
#